data_AF-A0A377AD44-F1
#
_entry.id   AF-A0A377AD44-F1
#
_cell.length_a   1.000
_cell.length_b   1.000
_cell.length_c   1.000
_cell.angle_alpha   90.00
_cell.angle_beta   90.00
_cell.angle_gamma   90.00
#
_symmetry.space_group_name_H-M   'P 1'
#
loop_
_entity.id
_entity.type
_entity.pdbx_description
1 polymer ?
#
loop_
_entity_poly.entity_id
_entity_poly.type
_entity_poly.pdbx_seq_one_letter_code
_entity_poly.pdbx_strand_id
1 'polypeptide(L)'
;MAGAKEIRSKIASVQNTQKITKAMEMVAASKMRKSQDRMAASRPYAETMRKVIGHLAHGNLEYKHPYLEDRDVKRVGYLVVSTDRGLCGGLNINLFKKLLAEMKTWTDKGVQCDLAMIGSKGVSFFNSVGGNVVAQVTGMGITLPCPN
;
A
#
# COMPACT_ATOMS: atom_id res chain seq x y z
N MET A 1 -7.67 -32.39 -40.42
CA MET A 1 -6.53 -31.44 -40.22
C MET A 1 -6.96 -30.22 -39.39
N ALA A 2 -7.39 -30.41 -38.13
CA ALA A 2 -7.81 -29.30 -37.25
C ALA A 2 -6.67 -28.79 -36.35
N GLY A 3 -5.72 -29.64 -35.95
CA GLY A 3 -4.71 -29.29 -34.94
C GLY A 3 -3.67 -28.24 -35.37
N ALA A 4 -3.18 -28.26 -36.61
CA ALA A 4 -2.08 -27.37 -37.03
C ALA A 4 -2.48 -25.89 -37.10
N LYS A 5 -3.72 -25.58 -37.50
CA LYS A 5 -4.23 -24.20 -37.57
C LYS A 5 -4.48 -23.63 -36.18
N GLU A 6 -5.05 -24.44 -35.27
CA GLU A 6 -5.26 -24.07 -33.87
C GLU A 6 -3.95 -23.85 -33.12
N ILE A 7 -2.94 -24.71 -33.33
CA ILE A 7 -1.61 -24.54 -32.74
C ILE A 7 -0.98 -23.22 -33.19
N ARG A 8 -1.02 -22.89 -34.49
CA ARG A 8 -0.53 -21.60 -35.00
C ARG A 8 -1.26 -20.41 -34.38
N SER A 9 -2.58 -20.52 -34.18
CA SER A 9 -3.37 -19.48 -33.50
C SER A 9 -2.95 -19.31 -32.02
N LYS A 10 -2.71 -20.42 -31.29
CA LYS A 10 -2.22 -20.35 -29.90
C LYS A 10 -0.83 -19.72 -29.81
N ILE A 11 0.07 -20.09 -30.73
CA ILE A 11 1.42 -19.48 -30.80
C ILE A 11 1.31 -17.97 -30.99
N ALA A 12 0.50 -17.51 -31.95
CA ALA A 12 0.29 -16.09 -32.18
C ALA A 12 -0.28 -15.36 -30.95
N SER A 13 -1.23 -15.99 -30.25
CA SER A 13 -1.83 -15.44 -29.02
C SER A 13 -0.81 -15.29 -27.88
N VAL A 14 0.04 -16.31 -27.66
CA VAL A 14 1.10 -16.28 -26.64
C VAL A 14 2.16 -15.23 -27.00
N GLN A 15 2.57 -15.15 -28.27
CA GLN A 15 3.51 -14.14 -28.74
C GLN A 15 2.97 -12.71 -28.54
N ASN A 16 1.67 -12.49 -28.78
CA ASN A 16 1.06 -11.19 -28.54
C ASN A 16 1.05 -10.84 -27.04
N THR A 17 0.66 -11.80 -26.20
CA THR A 17 0.68 -11.65 -24.74
C THR A 17 2.09 -11.34 -24.23
N GLN A 18 3.11 -12.02 -24.76
CA GLN A 18 4.53 -11.79 -24.43
C GLN A 18 4.98 -10.37 -24.79
N LYS A 19 4.58 -9.83 -25.95
CA LYS A 19 4.90 -8.45 -26.35
C LYS A 19 4.24 -7.43 -25.41
N ILE A 20 2.98 -7.65 -25.05
CA ILE A 20 2.24 -6.77 -24.14
C ILE A 20 2.90 -6.77 -22.75
N THR A 21 3.19 -7.95 -22.18
CA THR A 21 3.83 -8.01 -20.85
C THR A 21 5.23 -7.42 -20.87
N LYS A 22 5.99 -7.57 -21.96
CA LYS A 22 7.31 -6.93 -22.12
C LYS A 22 7.21 -5.41 -22.16
N ALA A 23 6.23 -4.87 -22.87
CA ALA A 23 5.97 -3.43 -22.88
C ALA A 23 5.56 -2.92 -21.48
N MET A 24 4.69 -3.66 -20.79
CA MET A 24 4.28 -3.32 -19.41
C MET A 24 5.45 -3.33 -18.43
N GLU A 25 6.38 -4.29 -18.56
CA GLU A 25 7.60 -4.37 -17.76
C GLU A 25 8.46 -3.10 -17.94
N MET A 26 8.70 -2.67 -19.19
CA MET A 26 9.47 -1.45 -19.47
C MET A 26 8.78 -0.18 -18.93
N VAL A 27 7.45 -0.10 -19.08
CA VAL A 27 6.65 1.00 -18.51
C VAL A 27 6.72 1.01 -16.98
N ALA A 28 6.67 -0.16 -16.35
CA ALA A 28 6.80 -0.29 -14.90
C ALA A 28 8.19 0.11 -14.41
N ALA A 29 9.26 -0.27 -15.13
CA ALA A 29 10.62 0.13 -14.81
C ALA A 29 10.81 1.67 -14.86
N SER A 30 10.28 2.32 -15.90
CA SER A 30 10.29 3.78 -16.00
C SER A 30 9.53 4.44 -14.83
N LYS A 31 8.35 3.91 -14.48
CA LYS A 31 7.54 4.41 -13.36
C LYS A 31 8.20 4.17 -12.00
N MET A 32 8.94 3.06 -11.84
CA MET A 32 9.68 2.74 -10.62
C MET A 32 10.76 3.79 -10.37
N ARG A 33 11.55 4.15 -11.40
CA ARG A 33 12.56 5.21 -11.27
C ARG A 33 11.93 6.53 -10.84
N LYS A 34 10.87 6.99 -11.53
CA LYS A 34 10.16 8.22 -11.14
C LYS A 34 9.62 8.18 -9.72
N SER A 35 9.18 7.01 -9.25
CA SER A 35 8.68 6.84 -7.88
C SER A 35 9.80 6.91 -6.84
N GLN A 36 10.98 6.36 -7.16
CA GLN A 36 12.17 6.48 -6.31
C GLN A 36 12.66 7.92 -6.22
N ASP A 37 12.68 8.66 -7.33
CA ASP A 37 13.09 10.06 -7.34
C ASP A 37 12.16 10.92 -6.47
N ARG A 38 10.84 10.71 -6.57
CA ARG A 38 9.85 11.39 -5.72
C ARG A 38 9.98 11.04 -4.24
N MET A 39 10.23 9.76 -3.95
CA MET A 39 10.49 9.32 -2.59
C MET A 39 11.74 10.02 -2.02
N ALA A 40 12.82 10.09 -2.78
CA ALA A 40 14.05 10.79 -2.39
C ALA A 40 13.79 12.28 -2.13
N ALA A 41 13.02 12.94 -2.99
CA ALA A 41 12.66 14.35 -2.80
C ALA A 41 11.80 14.62 -1.55
N SER A 42 10.97 13.66 -1.13
CA SER A 42 10.12 13.80 0.06
C SER A 42 10.84 13.57 1.39
N ARG A 43 11.98 12.86 1.38
CA ARG A 43 12.71 12.48 2.60
C ARG A 43 13.22 13.67 3.43
N PRO A 44 13.86 14.70 2.85
CA PRO A 44 14.40 15.81 3.63
C PRO A 44 13.36 16.56 4.46
N TYR A 45 12.13 16.68 3.95
CA TYR A 45 11.02 17.29 4.68
C TYR A 45 10.66 16.49 5.93
N ALA A 46 10.46 15.17 5.78
CA ALA A 46 10.12 14.29 6.90
C ALA A 46 11.23 14.23 7.96
N GLU A 47 12.49 14.18 7.53
CA GLU A 47 13.64 14.17 8.43
C GLU A 47 13.79 15.48 9.20
N THR A 48 13.64 16.62 8.52
CA THR A 48 13.71 17.94 9.15
C THR A 48 12.56 18.14 10.13
N MET A 49 11.33 17.80 9.75
CA MET A 49 10.17 17.84 10.62
C MET A 49 10.38 16.97 11.86
N ARG A 50 10.86 15.74 11.69
CA ARG A 50 11.16 14.85 12.83
C ARG A 50 12.23 15.41 13.75
N LYS A 51 13.26 16.06 13.21
CA LYS A 51 14.30 16.72 14.00
C LYS A 51 13.73 17.86 14.85
N VAL A 52 12.87 18.69 14.27
CA VAL A 52 12.23 19.81 14.98
C VAL A 52 11.26 19.29 16.05
N ILE A 53 10.40 18.33 15.72
CA ILE A 53 9.48 17.71 16.69
C ILE A 53 10.27 17.04 17.83
N GLY A 54 11.34 16.33 17.51
CA GLY A 54 12.21 15.70 18.50
C GLY A 54 12.85 16.71 19.43
N HIS A 55 13.35 17.82 18.90
CA HIS A 55 13.92 18.90 19.72
C HIS A 55 12.87 19.53 20.65
N LEU A 56 11.67 19.77 20.13
CA LEU A 56 10.55 20.31 20.91
C LEU A 56 10.07 19.36 22.00
N ALA A 57 10.03 18.05 21.72
CA ALA A 57 9.60 17.03 22.68
C ALA A 57 10.58 16.82 23.84
N HIS A 58 11.87 17.15 23.65
CA HIS A 58 12.88 17.13 24.73
C HIS A 58 12.89 18.43 25.55
N GLY A 59 12.30 19.51 25.03
CA GLY A 59 12.06 20.72 25.82
C GLY A 59 11.06 20.42 26.93
N ASN A 60 11.33 20.91 28.14
CA ASN A 60 10.36 20.85 29.25
C ASN A 60 9.17 21.78 28.93
N LEU A 61 8.24 21.28 28.12
CA LEU A 61 6.94 21.89 27.91
C LEU A 61 6.02 21.48 29.06
N GLU A 62 5.33 22.43 29.67
CA GLU A 62 4.27 22.15 30.66
C GLU A 62 3.13 21.32 30.06
N TYR A 63 2.98 21.35 28.74
CA TYR A 63 1.97 20.62 27.98
C TYR A 63 2.58 19.45 27.19
N LYS A 64 2.10 18.23 27.45
CA LYS A 64 2.45 17.02 26.69
C LYS A 64 1.37 16.70 25.66
N HIS A 65 1.79 16.47 24.42
CA HIS A 65 0.86 16.14 23.34
C HIS A 65 0.37 14.69 23.48
N PRO A 66 -0.93 14.38 23.31
CA PRO A 66 -1.48 13.02 23.45
C PRO A 66 -0.90 11.93 22.54
N TYR A 67 -0.11 12.30 21.51
CA TYR A 67 0.57 11.37 20.60
C TYR A 67 2.04 11.09 21.01
N LEU A 68 2.51 11.71 22.10
CA LEU A 68 3.84 11.49 22.67
C LEU A 68 3.78 10.65 23.96
N GLU A 69 2.58 10.30 24.42
CA GLU A 69 2.36 9.53 25.65
C GLU A 69 1.82 8.14 25.32
N ASP A 70 2.34 7.12 26.00
CA ASP A 70 1.81 5.76 25.92
C ASP A 70 0.52 5.65 26.75
N ARG A 71 -0.44 4.91 26.21
CA ARG A 71 -1.73 4.64 26.85
C ARG A 71 -2.13 3.18 26.66
N ASP A 72 -3.04 2.73 27.52
CA ASP A 72 -3.63 1.41 27.38
C ASP A 72 -4.40 1.28 26.05
N VAL A 73 -4.15 0.18 25.33
CA VAL A 73 -4.57 0.02 23.94
C VAL A 73 -5.93 -0.65 23.89
N LYS A 74 -6.99 0.17 23.79
CA LYS A 74 -8.38 -0.30 23.66
C LYS A 74 -8.80 -0.57 22.21
N ARG A 75 -8.20 0.16 21.27
CA ARG A 75 -8.43 0.06 19.82
C ARG A 75 -7.13 0.33 19.07
N VAL A 76 -6.95 -0.33 17.93
CA VAL A 76 -5.82 -0.11 17.02
C VAL A 76 -6.34 0.30 15.64
N GLY A 77 -5.69 1.30 15.03
CA GLY A 77 -5.98 1.76 13.68
C GLY A 77 -4.88 1.34 12.71
N TYR A 78 -5.27 0.75 11.59
CA TYR A 78 -4.36 0.36 10.51
C TYR A 78 -4.59 1.24 9.28
N LEU A 79 -3.56 1.99 8.88
CA LEU A 79 -3.52 2.63 7.55
C LEU A 79 -2.89 1.66 6.55
N VAL A 80 -3.70 1.05 5.71
CA VAL A 80 -3.27 -0.03 4.81
C VAL A 80 -3.05 0.49 3.41
N VAL A 81 -1.80 0.49 2.95
CA VAL A 81 -1.43 0.96 1.61
C VAL A 81 -1.34 -0.21 0.63
N SER A 82 -2.31 -0.30 -0.25
CA SER A 82 -2.40 -1.27 -1.34
C SER A 82 -2.30 -0.60 -2.71
N THR A 83 -2.20 -1.40 -3.77
CA THR A 83 -2.19 -0.87 -5.14
C THR A 83 -3.60 -0.68 -5.69
N ASP A 84 -3.78 0.31 -6.58
CA ASP A 84 -5.01 0.43 -7.38
C ASP A 84 -5.05 -0.61 -8.52
N ARG A 85 -3.89 -0.95 -9.09
CA ARG A 85 -3.74 -1.82 -10.25
C ARG A 85 -3.20 -3.20 -9.86
N GLY A 86 -3.62 -4.23 -10.59
CA GLY A 86 -3.12 -5.61 -10.45
C GLY A 86 -1.80 -5.85 -11.21
N LEU A 87 -1.51 -7.12 -11.50
CA LEU A 87 -0.29 -7.57 -12.22
C LEU A 87 1.03 -7.21 -11.51
N CYS A 88 1.00 -7.18 -10.18
CA CYS A 88 2.15 -6.88 -9.30
C CYS A 88 2.63 -8.12 -8.51
N GLY A 89 2.34 -9.32 -9.00
CA GLY A 89 2.64 -10.57 -8.31
C GLY A 89 2.01 -10.66 -6.91
N GLY A 90 2.79 -11.14 -5.94
CA GLY A 90 2.34 -11.36 -4.56
C GLY A 90 2.34 -10.14 -3.64
N LEU A 91 2.63 -8.93 -4.13
CA LEU A 91 2.82 -7.73 -3.29
C LEU A 91 1.66 -7.49 -2.31
N ASN A 92 0.43 -7.36 -2.82
CA ASN A 92 -0.75 -7.11 -1.99
C ASN A 92 -1.08 -8.30 -1.10
N ILE A 93 -0.97 -9.53 -1.62
CA ILE A 93 -1.32 -10.74 -0.85
C ILE A 93 -0.37 -10.93 0.32
N ASN A 94 0.93 -10.70 0.14
CA ASN A 94 1.91 -10.80 1.21
C ASN A 94 1.67 -9.74 2.30
N LEU A 95 1.31 -8.51 1.89
CA LEU A 95 0.90 -7.45 2.82
C LEU A 95 -0.33 -7.84 3.63
N PHE A 96 -1.40 -8.29 2.95
CA PHE A 96 -2.66 -8.63 3.62
C PHE A 96 -2.51 -9.84 4.54
N LYS A 97 -1.72 -10.86 4.16
CA LYS A 97 -1.43 -12.00 5.03
C LYS A 97 -0.75 -11.57 6.33
N LYS A 98 0.26 -10.69 6.24
CA LYS A 98 0.95 -10.17 7.42
C LYS A 98 0.01 -9.36 8.30
N LEU A 99 -0.79 -8.48 7.69
CA LEU A 99 -1.76 -7.66 8.39
C LEU A 99 -2.82 -8.51 9.12
N LEU A 100 -3.39 -9.51 8.46
CA LEU A 100 -4.37 -10.40 9.09
C LEU A 100 -3.79 -11.19 10.26
N ALA A 101 -2.55 -11.67 10.14
CA ALA A 101 -1.86 -12.33 11.24
C ALA A 101 -1.66 -11.39 12.44
N GLU A 102 -1.29 -10.13 12.20
CA GLU A 102 -1.11 -9.14 13.24
C GLU A 102 -2.44 -8.73 13.88
N MET A 103 -3.47 -8.45 13.09
CA MET A 103 -4.82 -8.17 13.57
C MET A 103 -5.37 -9.31 14.42
N LYS A 104 -5.05 -10.56 14.08
CA LYS A 104 -5.42 -11.72 14.90
C LYS A 104 -4.84 -11.60 16.32
N THR A 105 -3.57 -11.23 16.45
CA THR A 105 -2.94 -11.08 17.78
C THR A 105 -3.58 -9.99 18.63
N TRP A 106 -4.12 -8.92 18.02
CA TRP A 106 -4.85 -7.87 18.74
C TRP A 106 -6.28 -8.30 19.10
N THR A 107 -6.97 -8.96 18.17
CA THR A 107 -8.32 -9.47 18.44
C THR A 107 -8.32 -10.58 19.50
N ASP A 108 -7.29 -11.42 19.56
CA ASP A 108 -7.09 -12.40 20.63
C ASP A 108 -6.90 -11.74 22.01
N LYS A 109 -6.40 -10.49 22.04
CA LYS A 109 -6.31 -9.66 23.26
C LYS A 109 -7.61 -8.89 23.56
N GLY A 110 -8.67 -9.10 22.78
CA GLY A 110 -9.95 -8.38 22.92
C GLY A 110 -9.93 -6.94 22.41
N VAL A 111 -8.90 -6.55 21.66
CA VAL A 111 -8.74 -5.19 21.11
C VAL A 111 -9.36 -5.11 19.72
N GLN A 112 -10.15 -4.07 19.47
CA GLN A 112 -10.78 -3.86 18.15
C GLN A 112 -9.81 -3.21 17.15
N CYS A 113 -9.88 -3.63 15.89
CA CYS A 113 -9.05 -3.14 14.80
C CYS A 113 -9.89 -2.36 13.77
N ASP A 114 -9.52 -1.11 13.54
CA ASP A 114 -10.12 -0.24 12.53
C ASP A 114 -9.17 -0.09 11.33
N LEU A 115 -9.71 -0.11 10.12
CA LEU A 115 -8.91 -0.05 8.89
C LEU A 115 -9.22 1.20 8.07
N ALA A 116 -8.19 1.95 7.73
CA ALA A 116 -8.22 3.00 6.73
C ALA A 116 -7.50 2.50 5.47
N MET A 117 -8.24 2.32 4.38
CA MET A 117 -7.74 1.66 3.18
C MET A 117 -7.27 2.66 2.14
N ILE A 118 -6.07 2.43 1.64
CA ILE A 118 -5.51 3.17 0.51
C ILE A 118 -5.34 2.18 -0.65
N GLY A 119 -6.01 2.44 -1.77
CA GLY A 119 -5.92 1.67 -3.00
C GLY A 119 -7.07 0.69 -3.24
N SER A 120 -7.47 0.54 -4.51
CA SER A 120 -8.64 -0.27 -4.90
C SER A 120 -8.53 -1.76 -4.54
N LYS A 121 -7.32 -2.35 -4.57
CA LYS A 121 -7.14 -3.78 -4.28
C LYS A 121 -7.34 -4.13 -2.81
N GLY A 122 -6.92 -3.25 -1.90
CA GLY A 122 -7.18 -3.39 -0.48
C GLY A 122 -8.67 -3.34 -0.16
N VAL A 123 -9.37 -2.33 -0.70
CA VAL A 123 -10.83 -2.21 -0.55
C VAL A 123 -11.54 -3.47 -1.03
N SER A 124 -11.20 -3.95 -2.23
CA SER A 124 -11.83 -5.17 -2.80
C SER A 124 -11.59 -6.40 -1.93
N PHE A 125 -10.39 -6.54 -1.36
CA PHE A 125 -10.01 -7.67 -0.52
C PHE A 125 -10.74 -7.65 0.83
N PHE A 126 -10.71 -6.53 1.55
CA PHE A 126 -11.35 -6.41 2.86
C PHE A 126 -12.88 -6.36 2.80
N ASN A 127 -13.45 -5.91 1.68
CA ASN A 127 -14.89 -6.07 1.41
C ASN A 127 -15.30 -7.55 1.29
N SER A 128 -14.39 -8.42 0.85
CA SER A 128 -14.67 -9.85 0.67
C SER A 128 -14.38 -10.67 1.93
N VAL A 129 -13.25 -10.41 2.58
CA VAL A 129 -12.78 -11.15 3.77
C VAL A 129 -13.46 -10.67 5.06
N GLY A 130 -13.99 -9.44 5.06
CA GLY A 130 -14.52 -8.78 6.24
C GLY A 130 -13.44 -8.01 6.99
N GLY A 131 -13.83 -6.86 7.55
CA GLY A 131 -12.97 -5.96 8.31
C GLY A 131 -13.66 -4.61 8.52
N ASN A 132 -13.39 -3.93 9.63
CA ASN A 132 -14.01 -2.64 9.90
C ASN A 132 -13.30 -1.52 9.12
N VAL A 133 -13.68 -1.32 7.86
CA VAL A 133 -13.14 -0.24 7.03
C VAL A 133 -13.84 1.07 7.37
N VAL A 134 -13.14 1.95 8.09
CA VAL A 134 -13.68 3.26 8.55
C VAL A 134 -13.49 4.37 7.52
N ALA A 135 -12.49 4.25 6.65
CA ALA A 135 -12.20 5.21 5.61
C ALA A 135 -11.52 4.52 4.43
N GLN A 136 -11.73 5.05 3.22
CA GLN A 136 -11.05 4.56 2.03
C GLN A 136 -10.69 5.69 1.06
N VAL A 137 -9.56 5.56 0.39
CA VAL A 137 -9.16 6.39 -0.75
C VAL A 137 -8.61 5.50 -1.85
N THR A 138 -9.11 5.68 -3.08
CA THR A 138 -8.75 4.85 -4.24
C THR A 138 -8.49 5.73 -5.46
N GLY A 139 -7.76 5.22 -6.44
CA GLY A 139 -7.56 5.91 -7.72
C GLY A 139 -6.48 6.99 -7.69
N MET A 140 -5.61 7.01 -6.66
CA MET A 140 -4.46 7.92 -6.62
C MET A 140 -3.40 7.56 -7.67
N GLY A 141 -3.31 6.28 -8.07
CA GLY A 141 -2.46 5.86 -9.17
C GLY A 141 -1.00 6.32 -9.02
N ILE A 142 -0.47 7.01 -10.03
CA ILE A 142 0.91 7.53 -10.05
C ILE A 142 0.95 8.99 -9.59
N THR A 143 -0.20 9.63 -9.46
CA THR A 143 -0.36 11.03 -9.07
C THR A 143 -0.82 11.09 -7.63
N LEU A 144 0.08 10.83 -6.69
CA LEU A 144 -0.06 11.42 -5.35
C LEU A 144 0.13 12.93 -5.54
N PRO A 145 -0.89 13.78 -5.32
CA PRO A 145 -0.62 15.21 -5.20
C PRO A 145 0.27 15.38 -3.97
N CYS A 146 1.52 15.78 -4.17
CA CYS A 146 2.27 16.36 -3.06
C CYS A 146 1.63 17.73 -2.83
N PRO A 147 1.18 18.05 -1.60
CA PRO A 147 0.81 19.43 -1.30
C PRO A 147 2.07 20.28 -1.52
N ASN A 148 1.95 21.22 -2.47
CA ASN A 148 2.90 22.32 -2.61
C ASN A 148 2.77 23.24 -1.40
#